data_AF-A0A257TU75-F1
#
_entry.id   AF-A0A257TU75-F1
#
_cell.length_a   1.000
_cell.length_b   1.000
_cell.length_c   1.000
_cell.angle_alpha   90.00
_cell.angle_beta   90.00
_cell.angle_gamma   90.00
#
_symmetry.space_group_name_H-M   'P 1'
#
loop_
_entity.id
_entity.type
_entity.pdbx_description
1 polymer ?
#
loop_
_entity_poly.entity_id
_entity_poly.type
_entity_poly.pdbx_seq_one_letter_code
_entity_poly.pdbx_strand_id
1 'polypeptide(L)'
;RFAAFGENALRVEVWCWVATRDYLEYTAVVEELNFAVARIVREAGSDFAFPSRTVYLATAEPAEPGGAGGSGRHEAAFGTNRPNGSG
;
A
#
# COMPACT_ATOMS: atom_id res chain seq x y z
N ARG A 1 -13.94 15.45 -10.46
CA ARG A 1 -13.08 15.31 -11.68
C ARG A 1 -12.15 14.11 -11.50
N PHE A 2 -11.73 13.40 -12.56
CA PHE A 2 -10.61 12.46 -12.44
C PHE A 2 -9.32 13.24 -12.16
N ALA A 3 -8.57 12.82 -11.15
CA ALA A 3 -7.38 13.53 -10.69
C ALA A 3 -6.09 12.86 -11.15
N ALA A 4 -5.97 11.53 -10.95
CA ALA A 4 -4.77 10.78 -11.31
C ALA A 4 -4.99 9.26 -11.16
N PHE A 5 -4.09 8.48 -11.76
CA PHE A 5 -3.84 7.10 -11.33
C PHE A 5 -2.99 7.11 -10.06
N GLY A 6 -3.43 6.43 -9.02
CA GLY A 6 -2.64 6.10 -7.83
C GLY A 6 -2.03 4.71 -7.94
N GLU A 7 -1.14 4.35 -7.01
CA GLU A 7 -0.43 3.06 -6.99
C GLU A 7 -1.38 1.85 -7.12
N ASN A 8 -2.53 1.91 -6.43
CA ASN A 8 -3.53 0.85 -6.39
C ASN A 8 -4.97 1.40 -6.53
N ALA A 9 -5.16 2.59 -7.10
CA ALA A 9 -6.47 3.26 -7.11
C ALA A 9 -6.64 4.23 -8.28
N LEU A 10 -7.89 4.47 -8.69
CA LEU A 10 -8.25 5.62 -9.53
C LEU A 10 -8.67 6.79 -8.61
N ARG A 11 -8.00 7.94 -8.71
CA ARG A 11 -8.29 9.08 -7.84
C ARG A 11 -9.30 10.00 -8.51
N VAL A 12 -10.43 10.22 -7.83
CA VAL A 12 -11.45 11.21 -8.21
C VAL A 12 -11.49 12.28 -7.13
N GLU A 13 -11.44 13.55 -7.54
CA GLU A 13 -11.58 14.69 -6.64
C GLU A 13 -13.02 15.18 -6.59
N VAL A 14 -13.51 15.39 -5.37
CA VAL A 14 -14.78 16.03 -5.03
C VAL A 14 -14.48 17.31 -4.27
N TRP A 15 -14.99 18.43 -4.75
CA TRP A 15 -14.82 19.75 -4.13
C TRP A 15 -16.18 20.47 -4.11
N CYS A 16 -16.58 20.96 -2.95
CA CYS A 16 -17.83 21.69 -2.77
C CYS A 16 -17.77 22.65 -1.57
N TRP A 17 -18.64 23.65 -1.55
CA TRP A 17 -18.84 24.55 -0.42
C TRP A 17 -20.05 24.12 0.40
N VAL A 18 -19.91 24.07 1.72
CA VAL A 18 -21.02 23.89 2.66
C VAL A 18 -21.37 25.26 3.24
N ALA A 19 -22.60 25.73 2.99
CA ALA A 19 -23.04 27.08 3.30
C ALA A 19 -23.52 27.23 4.75
N THR A 20 -22.69 26.85 5.72
CA THR A 20 -22.97 27.03 7.16
C THR A 20 -21.76 27.56 7.91
N ARG A 21 -22.03 28.20 9.05
CA ARG A 21 -21.02 28.62 10.04
C ARG A 21 -21.08 27.77 11.32
N ASP A 22 -22.07 26.89 11.42
CA ASP A 22 -22.25 25.99 12.56
C ASP A 22 -21.50 24.68 12.32
N TYR A 23 -20.75 24.23 13.34
CA TYR A 23 -19.90 23.06 13.22
C TYR A 23 -20.69 21.73 13.19
N LEU A 24 -21.80 21.66 13.92
CA LEU A 24 -22.64 20.45 13.97
C LEU A 24 -23.40 20.29 12.65
N GLU A 25 -23.94 21.38 12.11
CA GLU A 25 -24.55 21.39 10.79
C GLU A 25 -23.54 21.01 9.70
N TYR A 26 -22.35 21.59 9.72
CA TYR A 26 -21.28 21.24 8.78
C TYR A 26 -20.97 19.74 8.81
N THR A 27 -20.80 19.17 10.02
CA THR A 27 -20.44 17.76 10.18
C THR A 27 -21.57 16.85 9.70
N ALA A 28 -22.83 17.20 9.98
CA ALA A 28 -23.98 16.45 9.50
C ALA A 28 -24.06 16.43 7.96
N VAL A 29 -23.85 17.58 7.31
CA VAL A 29 -23.84 17.68 5.83
C VAL A 29 -22.68 16.88 5.22
N VAL A 30 -21.50 16.92 5.82
CA VAL A 30 -20.34 16.16 5.34
C VAL A 30 -20.55 14.66 5.51
N GLU A 31 -21.15 14.22 6.62
CA GLU A 31 -21.51 12.82 6.85
C GLU A 31 -22.49 12.32 5.77
N GLU A 32 -23.57 13.07 5.53
CA GLU A 32 -24.56 12.76 4.49
C GLU A 32 -23.90 12.68 3.11
N LEU A 33 -23.05 13.65 2.77
CA LEU A 33 -22.31 13.66 1.50
C LEU A 33 -21.42 12.41 1.36
N ASN A 34 -20.69 12.02 2.41
CA ASN A 34 -19.82 10.85 2.38
C ASN A 34 -20.62 9.56 2.14
N PHE A 35 -21.75 9.38 2.82
CA PHE A 35 -22.61 8.22 2.60
C PHE A 35 -23.28 8.23 1.23
N ALA A 36 -23.67 9.39 0.72
CA ALA A 36 -24.20 9.54 -0.63
C ALA A 36 -23.15 9.15 -1.69
N VAL A 37 -21.90 9.60 -1.54
CA VAL A 37 -20.80 9.21 -2.43
C VAL A 37 -20.56 7.70 -2.38
N ALA A 38 -20.51 7.10 -1.18
CA ALA A 38 -20.34 5.66 -1.02
C ALA A 38 -21.48 4.85 -1.66
N ARG A 39 -22.72 5.36 -1.59
CA ARG A 39 -23.87 4.75 -2.27
C ARG A 39 -23.72 4.83 -3.79
N ILE A 40 -23.39 6.00 -4.34
CA ILE A 40 -23.21 6.21 -5.79
C ILE A 40 -22.14 5.27 -6.35
N VAL A 41 -21.00 5.13 -5.65
CA VAL A 41 -19.90 4.24 -6.06
C VAL A 41 -20.38 2.80 -6.17
N ARG A 42 -21.11 2.30 -5.16
CA ARG A 42 -21.66 0.94 -5.15
C ARG A 42 -22.71 0.73 -6.22
N GLU A 43 -23.63 1.69 -6.41
CA GLU A 43 -24.67 1.62 -7.45
C GLU A 43 -24.06 1.60 -8.87
N ALA A 44 -22.90 2.21 -9.07
CA ALA A 44 -22.15 2.15 -10.32
C ALA A 44 -21.39 0.82 -10.54
N GLY A 45 -21.51 -0.16 -9.63
CA GLY A 45 -20.83 -1.45 -9.72
C GLY A 45 -19.33 -1.40 -9.42
N SER A 46 -18.89 -0.34 -8.73
CA SER A 46 -17.50 -0.16 -8.29
C SER A 46 -17.42 -0.14 -6.76
N ASP A 47 -16.20 -0.15 -6.22
CA ASP A 47 -15.96 0.00 -4.79
C ASP A 47 -14.70 0.83 -4.52
N PHE A 48 -14.48 1.22 -3.26
CA PHE A 48 -13.27 1.89 -2.83
C PHE A 48 -12.07 0.95 -2.89
N ALA A 49 -10.96 1.45 -3.42
CA ALA A 49 -9.74 0.69 -3.54
C ALA A 49 -9.02 0.57 -2.18
N PHE A 50 -8.76 -0.67 -1.76
CA PHE A 50 -7.81 -0.96 -0.69
C PHE A 50 -6.39 -1.12 -1.27
N PRO A 51 -5.33 -0.88 -0.48
CA PRO A 51 -3.98 -1.21 -0.91
C PRO A 51 -3.88 -2.68 -1.32
N SER A 52 -3.38 -2.93 -2.52
CA SER A 52 -3.22 -4.28 -3.08
C SER A 52 -1.77 -4.54 -3.44
N ARG A 53 -1.36 -5.81 -3.40
CA ARG A 53 -0.07 -6.25 -3.94
C ARG A 53 -0.23 -7.60 -4.61
N THR A 54 0.51 -7.79 -5.69
CA THR A 54 0.62 -9.10 -6.33
C THR A 54 1.71 -9.90 -5.61
N VAL A 55 1.38 -11.10 -5.13
CA VAL A 55 2.33 -12.00 -4.46
C VAL A 55 2.57 -13.21 -5.36
N TYR A 56 3.83 -13.46 -5.71
CA TYR A 56 4.25 -14.67 -6.41
C TYR A 56 4.66 -15.73 -5.40
N LEU A 57 3.93 -16.85 -5.36
CA LEU A 57 4.21 -17.98 -4.48
C LEU A 57 5.10 -18.98 -5.23
N ALA A 58 6.29 -19.23 -4.71
CA ALA A 58 7.14 -20.32 -5.16
C ALA A 58 6.89 -21.56 -4.29
N THR A 59 6.72 -22.71 -4.93
CA THR A 59 6.74 -24.00 -4.23
C THR A 59 8.18 -24.28 -3.84
N ALA A 60 8.44 -24.45 -2.54
CA ALA A 60 9.72 -24.97 -2.09
C ALA A 60 9.89 -26.39 -2.65
N GLU A 61 11.00 -26.66 -3.34
CA GLU A 61 11.37 -28.04 -3.64
C GLU A 61 11.54 -28.81 -2.32
N PRO A 62 11.19 -30.11 -2.28
CA PRO A 62 11.40 -30.92 -1.10
C PRO A 62 12.87 -30.84 -0.68
N ALA A 63 13.12 -30.57 0.60
CA ALA A 63 14.47 -30.66 1.13
C ALA A 63 14.94 -32.12 0.95
N GLU A 64 15.96 -32.31 0.12
CA GLU A 64 16.64 -33.59 -0.05
C GLU A 64 17.05 -34.12 1.33
N PRO A 65 16.68 -35.36 1.70
CA PRO A 65 17.02 -35.91 3.00
C PRO A 65 18.52 -36.22 3.07
N GLY A 66 19.26 -35.33 3.74
CA GLY A 66 20.47 -35.66 4.50
C GLY A 66 21.66 -36.22 3.74
N GLY A 67 22.51 -35.34 3.20
CA GLY A 67 23.92 -35.63 2.99
C GLY A 67 24.72 -35.35 4.27
N ALA A 68 24.84 -36.31 5.17
CA ALA A 68 25.84 -36.26 6.23
C ALA A 68 27.24 -36.38 5.61
N GLY A 69 27.94 -35.26 5.44
CA GLY A 69 29.32 -35.28 4.96
C GLY A 69 30.00 -33.91 4.91
N GLY A 70 31.02 -33.72 5.75
CA GLY A 70 32.12 -32.82 5.44
C GLY A 70 32.23 -31.52 6.23
N SER A 71 32.82 -31.64 7.42
CA SER A 71 33.75 -30.68 8.06
C SER A 71 34.40 -29.66 7.11
N GLY A 72 34.41 -28.37 7.47
CA GLY A 72 35.39 -27.44 6.88
C GLY A 72 35.13 -25.93 7.03
N ARG A 73 35.67 -25.37 8.11
CA ARG A 73 36.27 -24.02 8.21
C ARG A 73 35.34 -22.80 8.28
N HIS A 74 35.23 -22.27 9.50
CA HIS A 74 35.13 -20.84 9.75
C HIS A 74 36.30 -20.11 9.06
N GLU A 75 36.04 -19.33 8.01
CA GLU A 75 36.86 -18.17 7.70
C GLU A 75 36.03 -16.90 7.92
N ALA A 76 36.42 -16.16 8.95
CA ALA A 76 35.97 -14.80 9.16
C ALA A 76 36.57 -13.92 8.06
N ALA A 77 35.76 -13.53 7.09
CA ALA A 77 36.11 -12.46 6.17
C ALA A 77 36.00 -11.12 6.92
N PHE A 78 37.14 -10.65 7.42
CA PHE A 78 37.35 -9.31 7.93
C PHE A 78 37.08 -8.31 6.79
N GLY A 79 35.88 -7.71 6.79
CA GLY A 79 35.52 -6.66 5.84
C GLY A 79 36.38 -5.43 6.06
N THR A 80 37.28 -5.13 5.12
CA THR A 80 38.01 -3.87 5.08
C THR A 80 37.03 -2.74 4.77
N ASN A 81 36.58 -2.04 5.80
CA ASN A 81 35.88 -0.77 5.67
C ASN A 81 36.86 0.26 5.07
N ARG A 82 36.71 0.59 3.78
CA ARG A 82 37.32 1.79 3.21
C ARG A 82 36.33 2.95 3.37
N PRO A 83 36.67 4.03 4.08
CA PRO A 83 35.85 5.22 4.11
C PRO A 83 35.87 5.85 2.72
N ASN A 84 34.70 6.07 2.11
CA ASN A 84 34.61 7.04 1.03
C ASN A 84 34.79 8.43 1.66
N GLY A 85 35.67 9.22 1.07
CA GLY A 85 36.03 10.54 1.51
C GLY A 85 36.78 11.23 0.39
N SER A 86 36.08 12.08 -0.33
CA SER A 86 36.54 13.27 -1.07
C SER A 86 35.30 13.77 -1.81
N GLY A 87 34.89 15.03 -1.68
CA GLY A 87 35.68 16.23 -1.46
C GLY A 87 35.27 17.20 -2.56
#